data_AF-A0A9X0AB59-F1
#
_entry.id   AF-A0A9X0AB59-F1
#
_cell.length_a   1.000
_cell.length_b   1.000
_cell.length_c   1.000
_cell.angle_alpha   90.00
_cell.angle_beta   90.00
_cell.angle_gamma   90.00
#
_symmetry.space_group_name_H-M   'P 1'
#
loop_
_entity.id
_entity.type
_entity.pdbx_description
1 polymer ?
#
loop_
_entity_poly.entity_id
_entity_poly.type
_entity_poly.pdbx_seq_one_letter_code
_entity_poly.pdbx_strand_id
1 'polypeptide(L)'
;MAKEFETHIKTVQVCEACQRGTPSQQNILKLEHVRCESFCNVCYERKDVCEECQEKGHISYIPSLRCCDHCLDNGLICRRMVVLVLSTDCEQGNKSAFEIFKSKIENGQIDPYLSLLLILPGCPHVGKSMKASFSNWWLKCGDERSNLSQLRTLRNRSDNITKEAFRKLIPKNDHVKNRDRQDPSTVLELSKQRLIEELSQIGYVCHTIIPELDKFTQENRMGMITSPISIAVANYGWILFLAFDAKSNTSTLYKARLHNPIDKIISLKKGTRAKEVHYSHGIAFLACESGPLKAVEVLPNSIALTLKGKRKAELVEIADQLKVSSVGTVQAIKSRIEVYLKRTEQKYEGLSSNIEDIIFPENDSQPLFESMVCVDNTLLYAAKNSVGGQCEIVQLILQSDGVRLECIEEYAIVSYDED
;
A
#
# COMPACT_ATOMS: atom_id res chain seq x y z
N MET A 1 -17.51 8.63 -21.16
CA MET A 1 -17.93 7.76 -20.04
C MET A 1 -18.85 8.42 -19.01
N ALA A 2 -18.41 9.31 -18.10
CA ALA A 2 -19.34 9.88 -17.09
C ALA A 2 -20.57 10.59 -17.72
N LYS A 3 -20.34 11.46 -18.71
CA LYS A 3 -21.41 12.12 -19.48
C LYS A 3 -22.31 11.14 -20.25
N GLU A 4 -21.77 10.01 -20.69
CA GLU A 4 -22.55 8.97 -21.37
C GLU A 4 -23.49 8.27 -20.39
N PHE A 5 -23.01 7.93 -19.18
CA PHE A 5 -23.87 7.41 -18.11
C PHE A 5 -24.97 8.40 -17.74
N GLU A 6 -24.65 9.68 -17.54
CA GLU A 6 -25.65 10.72 -17.26
C GLU A 6 -26.73 10.76 -18.34
N THR A 7 -26.31 10.75 -19.61
CA THR A 7 -27.22 10.80 -20.76
C THR A 7 -28.10 9.55 -20.82
N HIS A 8 -27.51 8.36 -20.70
CA HIS A 8 -28.26 7.10 -20.73
C HIS A 8 -29.26 7.00 -19.58
N ILE A 9 -28.86 7.36 -18.36
CA ILE A 9 -29.76 7.33 -17.20
C ILE A 9 -30.93 8.29 -17.44
N LYS A 10 -30.66 9.52 -17.86
CA LYS A 10 -31.73 10.49 -18.16
C LYS A 10 -32.67 9.99 -19.25
N THR A 11 -32.16 9.36 -20.30
CA THR A 11 -32.99 8.75 -21.35
C THR A 11 -33.90 7.65 -20.80
N VAL A 12 -33.39 6.78 -19.92
CA VAL A 12 -34.19 5.74 -19.27
C VAL A 12 -35.27 6.33 -18.36
N GLN A 13 -35.00 7.50 -17.75
CA GLN A 13 -35.97 8.21 -16.89
C GLN A 13 -36.97 9.09 -17.65
N VAL A 14 -37.02 9.02 -18.99
CA VAL A 14 -38.11 9.65 -19.76
C VAL A 14 -39.41 8.89 -19.51
N CYS A 15 -40.53 9.61 -19.34
CA CYS A 15 -41.81 8.96 -19.10
C CYS A 15 -42.37 8.27 -20.36
N GLU A 16 -43.19 7.23 -20.18
CA GLU A 16 -43.78 6.40 -21.24
C GLU A 16 -44.47 7.23 -22.34
N ALA A 17 -45.25 8.25 -21.95
CA ALA A 17 -45.96 9.12 -22.89
C ALA A 17 -44.99 9.93 -23.77
N CYS A 18 -43.97 10.56 -23.15
CA CYS A 18 -42.94 11.31 -23.88
C CYS A 18 -42.09 10.40 -24.78
N GLN A 19 -41.81 9.16 -24.36
CA GLN A 19 -41.09 8.19 -25.19
C GLN A 19 -41.87 7.86 -26.48
N ARG A 20 -43.19 7.60 -26.36
CA ARG A 20 -44.06 7.31 -27.51
C ARG A 20 -44.20 8.50 -28.48
N GLY A 21 -44.20 9.72 -27.95
CA GLY A 21 -44.28 10.94 -28.75
C GLY A 21 -42.97 11.36 -29.42
N THR A 22 -41.85 10.69 -29.11
CA THR A 22 -40.53 11.07 -29.63
C THR A 22 -40.13 10.21 -30.84
N PRO A 23 -39.69 10.79 -31.96
CA PRO A 23 -39.14 10.04 -33.08
C PRO A 23 -37.89 9.25 -32.64
N SER A 24 -37.93 7.92 -32.77
CA SER A 24 -36.76 7.06 -32.53
C SER A 24 -36.09 6.69 -33.85
N GLN A 25 -34.75 6.68 -33.88
CA GLN A 25 -33.98 6.14 -35.01
C GLN A 25 -33.43 4.78 -34.60
N GLN A 26 -33.76 3.71 -35.33
CA GLN A 26 -33.31 2.34 -35.02
C GLN A 26 -33.63 1.90 -33.58
N ASN A 27 -34.80 2.28 -33.05
CA ASN A 27 -35.22 2.04 -31.67
C ASN A 27 -34.35 2.73 -30.59
N ILE A 28 -33.55 3.72 -30.96
CA ILE A 28 -32.75 4.54 -30.03
C ILE A 28 -33.43 5.89 -29.83
N LEU A 29 -33.71 6.22 -28.56
CA LEU A 29 -34.21 7.53 -28.14
C LEU A 29 -33.02 8.47 -27.88
N LYS A 30 -33.04 9.65 -28.51
CA LYS A 30 -32.06 10.72 -28.24
C LYS A 30 -32.71 11.78 -27.35
N LEU A 31 -32.07 12.08 -26.22
CA LEU A 31 -32.59 13.00 -25.21
C LEU A 31 -32.88 14.41 -25.76
N GLU A 32 -32.12 14.85 -26.76
CA GLU A 32 -32.27 16.16 -27.43
C GLU A 32 -33.64 16.35 -28.11
N HIS A 33 -34.36 15.27 -28.41
CA HIS A 33 -35.69 15.31 -29.04
C HIS A 33 -36.83 15.07 -28.07
N VAL A 34 -36.54 14.90 -26.77
CA VAL A 34 -37.52 14.55 -25.74
C VAL A 34 -37.87 15.77 -24.89
N ARG A 35 -39.16 16.09 -24.80
CA ARG A 35 -39.67 17.09 -23.84
C ARG A 35 -40.28 16.40 -22.61
N CYS A 36 -39.45 16.08 -21.61
CA CYS A 36 -39.86 15.36 -20.40
C CYS A 36 -39.26 15.99 -19.14
N GLU A 37 -39.42 17.31 -19.00
CA GLU A 37 -38.89 18.08 -17.88
C GLU A 37 -39.92 18.24 -16.76
N SER A 38 -39.44 18.37 -15.53
CA SER A 38 -40.24 18.49 -14.29
C SER A 38 -39.48 19.21 -13.18
N PHE A 39 -38.50 20.05 -13.53
CA PHE A 39 -37.62 20.71 -12.57
C PHE A 39 -38.24 22.03 -12.08
N CYS A 40 -38.17 22.30 -10.77
CA CYS A 40 -38.50 23.60 -10.20
C CYS A 40 -37.36 24.04 -9.27
N ASN A 41 -36.78 25.21 -9.54
CA ASN A 41 -35.67 25.74 -8.75
C ASN A 41 -36.06 25.96 -7.28
N VAL A 42 -37.23 26.56 -7.05
CA VAL A 42 -37.74 26.85 -5.69
C VAL A 42 -37.89 25.58 -4.88
N CYS A 43 -38.47 24.52 -5.48
CA CYS A 43 -38.63 23.26 -4.78
C CYS A 43 -37.26 22.62 -4.44
N TYR A 44 -36.35 22.62 -5.41
CA TYR A 44 -35.07 21.95 -5.27
C TYR A 44 -34.13 22.62 -4.26
N GLU A 45 -34.16 23.95 -4.17
CA GLU A 45 -33.40 24.72 -3.18
C GLU A 45 -33.96 24.56 -1.77
N ARG A 46 -35.30 24.63 -1.60
CA ARG A 46 -35.95 24.49 -0.30
C ARG A 46 -35.99 23.05 0.23
N LYS A 47 -35.74 22.06 -0.64
CA LYS A 47 -35.96 20.63 -0.36
C LYS A 47 -37.41 20.34 0.07
N ASP A 48 -38.36 21.09 -0.50
CA ASP A 48 -39.79 21.00 -0.21
C ASP A 48 -40.60 21.43 -1.45
N VAL A 49 -41.89 21.10 -1.52
CA VAL A 49 -42.75 21.46 -2.66
C VAL A 49 -43.30 22.89 -2.47
N CYS A 50 -43.13 23.76 -3.47
CA CYS A 50 -43.72 25.10 -3.44
C CYS A 50 -45.22 25.09 -3.74
N GLU A 51 -45.93 26.14 -3.33
CA GLU A 51 -47.40 26.28 -3.50
C GLU A 51 -47.85 26.05 -4.95
N GLU A 52 -47.19 26.67 -5.93
CA GLU A 52 -47.51 26.48 -7.36
C GLU A 52 -47.37 25.01 -7.82
N CYS A 53 -46.34 24.32 -7.33
CA CYS A 53 -46.13 22.91 -7.66
C CYS A 53 -47.13 22.01 -6.93
N GLN A 54 -47.55 22.38 -5.73
CA GLN A 54 -48.57 21.68 -4.96
C GLN A 54 -49.95 21.81 -5.63
N GLU A 55 -50.29 22.99 -6.15
CA GLU A 55 -51.51 23.22 -6.95
C GLU A 55 -51.53 22.37 -8.23
N LYS A 56 -50.36 22.16 -8.86
CA LYS A 56 -50.17 21.24 -10.00
C LYS A 56 -50.21 19.75 -9.61
N GLY A 57 -50.40 19.43 -8.31
CA GLY A 57 -50.50 18.07 -7.81
C GLY A 57 -49.16 17.36 -7.61
N HIS A 58 -48.04 18.09 -7.55
CA HIS A 58 -46.75 17.49 -7.20
C HIS A 58 -46.62 17.24 -5.70
N ILE A 59 -45.96 16.12 -5.35
CA ILE A 59 -45.75 15.69 -3.95
C ILE A 59 -44.28 15.54 -3.56
N SER A 60 -43.35 15.86 -4.47
CA SER A 60 -41.91 15.75 -4.23
C SER A 60 -41.16 16.92 -4.83
N TYR A 61 -40.13 17.40 -4.13
CA TYR A 61 -39.18 18.38 -4.66
C TYR A 61 -38.17 17.77 -5.65
N ILE A 62 -38.09 16.44 -5.72
CA ILE A 62 -37.15 15.71 -6.59
C ILE A 62 -37.75 15.59 -7.99
N PRO A 63 -37.08 16.10 -9.05
CA PRO A 63 -37.64 16.13 -10.40
C PRO A 63 -38.01 14.76 -10.94
N SER A 64 -37.20 13.72 -10.69
CA SER A 64 -37.47 12.37 -11.18
C SER A 64 -38.74 11.74 -10.58
N LEU A 65 -39.24 12.25 -9.46
CA LEU A 65 -40.47 11.79 -8.78
C LEU A 65 -41.71 12.63 -9.15
N ARG A 66 -41.57 13.59 -10.08
CA ARG A 66 -42.66 14.47 -10.51
C ARG A 66 -43.21 14.05 -11.88
N CYS A 67 -44.48 14.38 -12.11
CA CYS A 67 -45.06 14.42 -13.45
C CYS A 67 -44.28 15.41 -14.32
N CYS A 68 -44.10 15.13 -15.61
CA CYS A 68 -43.45 16.09 -16.51
C CYS A 68 -44.43 17.12 -17.07
N ASP A 69 -43.92 18.30 -17.38
CA ASP A 69 -44.71 19.45 -17.84
C ASP A 69 -45.53 19.09 -19.08
N HIS A 70 -44.93 18.38 -20.04
CA HIS A 70 -45.65 17.90 -21.22
C HIS A 70 -46.89 17.04 -20.89
N CYS A 71 -46.78 16.14 -19.90
CA CYS A 71 -47.91 15.30 -19.52
C CYS A 71 -48.97 16.10 -18.75
N LEU A 72 -48.55 17.04 -17.89
CA LEU A 72 -49.46 17.94 -17.19
C LEU A 72 -50.27 18.79 -18.18
N ASP A 73 -49.59 19.44 -19.12
CA ASP A 73 -50.19 20.35 -20.09
C ASP A 73 -51.19 19.65 -21.02
N ASN A 74 -50.98 18.35 -21.28
CA ASN A 74 -51.81 17.56 -22.19
C ASN A 74 -52.79 16.61 -21.48
N GLY A 75 -52.88 16.68 -20.14
CA GLY A 75 -53.74 15.78 -19.36
C GLY A 75 -53.39 14.29 -19.51
N LEU A 76 -52.12 13.96 -19.76
CA LEU A 76 -51.64 12.60 -19.97
C LEU A 76 -51.18 11.97 -18.64
N ILE A 77 -51.30 10.64 -18.54
CA ILE A 77 -50.76 9.89 -17.40
C ILE A 77 -49.24 9.77 -17.54
N CYS A 78 -48.48 10.41 -16.64
CA CYS A 78 -47.02 10.33 -16.61
C CYS A 78 -46.54 9.11 -15.82
N ARG A 79 -46.07 8.08 -16.53
CA ARG A 79 -45.40 6.91 -15.92
C ARG A 79 -43.91 6.96 -16.22
N ARG A 80 -43.07 6.99 -15.19
CA ARG A 80 -41.61 7.16 -15.29
C ARG A 80 -40.90 6.07 -14.50
N MET A 81 -39.78 5.57 -15.04
CA MET A 81 -38.83 4.77 -14.29
C MET A 81 -37.80 5.69 -13.64
N VAL A 82 -37.41 5.38 -12.41
CA VAL A 82 -36.35 6.12 -11.69
C VAL A 82 -35.19 5.17 -11.47
N VAL A 83 -34.00 5.58 -11.90
CA VAL A 83 -32.78 4.79 -11.76
C VAL A 83 -32.15 5.14 -10.41
N LEU A 84 -32.24 4.21 -9.47
CA LEU A 84 -31.70 4.38 -8.12
C LEU A 84 -30.26 3.90 -8.00
N VAL A 85 -29.86 2.90 -8.79
CA VAL A 85 -28.53 2.29 -8.68
C VAL A 85 -27.92 2.11 -10.06
N LEU A 86 -26.69 2.59 -10.23
CA LEU A 86 -25.81 2.21 -11.33
C LEU A 86 -24.75 1.25 -10.81
N SER A 87 -24.70 0.06 -11.41
CA SER A 87 -23.64 -0.92 -11.16
C SER A 87 -22.94 -1.30 -12.46
N THR A 88 -21.61 -1.25 -12.45
CA THR A 88 -20.78 -1.59 -13.62
C THR A 88 -19.63 -2.51 -13.20
N ASP A 89 -18.86 -2.99 -14.18
CA ASP A 89 -17.55 -3.56 -13.89
C ASP A 89 -16.60 -2.55 -13.24
N CYS A 90 -15.45 -3.03 -12.79
CA CYS A 90 -14.41 -2.22 -12.16
C CYS A 90 -13.30 -1.79 -13.14
N GLU A 91 -13.59 -1.66 -14.43
CA GLU A 91 -12.60 -1.16 -15.38
C GLU A 91 -12.20 0.31 -15.08
N GLN A 92 -10.97 0.68 -15.43
CA GLN A 92 -10.39 1.97 -15.06
C GLN A 92 -11.23 3.17 -15.57
N GLY A 93 -11.83 3.04 -16.76
CA GLY A 93 -12.73 4.06 -17.29
C GLY A 93 -13.97 4.25 -16.42
N ASN A 94 -14.64 3.14 -16.05
CA ASN A 94 -15.84 3.15 -15.22
C ASN A 94 -15.53 3.67 -13.82
N LYS A 95 -14.39 3.27 -13.25
CA LYS A 95 -13.89 3.79 -11.98
C LYS A 95 -13.71 5.31 -12.01
N SER A 96 -13.08 5.84 -13.06
CA SER A 96 -12.86 7.28 -13.21
C SER A 96 -14.20 8.03 -13.33
N ALA A 97 -15.17 7.45 -14.04
CA ALA A 97 -16.52 8.01 -14.11
C ALA A 97 -17.22 8.02 -12.74
N PHE A 98 -17.07 6.95 -11.96
CA PHE A 98 -17.65 6.85 -10.61
C PHE A 98 -17.05 7.86 -9.64
N GLU A 99 -15.73 8.09 -9.70
CA GLU A 99 -15.06 9.13 -8.91
C GLU A 99 -15.58 10.54 -9.26
N ILE A 100 -15.82 10.82 -10.55
CA ILE A 100 -16.45 12.08 -10.99
C ILE A 100 -17.85 12.21 -10.42
N PHE A 101 -18.68 11.17 -10.51
CA PHE A 101 -20.04 11.22 -9.97
C PHE A 101 -20.05 11.41 -8.45
N LYS A 102 -19.21 10.67 -7.73
CA LYS A 102 -19.08 10.79 -6.28
C LYS A 102 -18.68 12.22 -5.89
N SER A 103 -17.69 12.78 -6.58
CA SER A 103 -17.29 14.18 -6.40
C SER A 103 -18.43 15.17 -6.69
N LYS A 104 -19.20 14.97 -7.76
CA LYS A 104 -20.37 15.80 -8.06
C LYS A 104 -21.46 15.71 -6.98
N ILE A 105 -21.71 14.52 -6.44
CA ILE A 105 -22.68 14.30 -5.35
C ILE A 105 -22.20 15.02 -4.08
N GLU A 106 -20.95 14.80 -3.68
CA GLU A 106 -20.34 15.41 -2.48
C GLU A 106 -20.31 16.95 -2.56
N ASN A 107 -20.08 17.51 -3.75
CA ASN A 107 -20.07 18.96 -3.98
C ASN A 107 -21.46 19.55 -4.29
N GLY A 108 -22.53 18.76 -4.29
CA GLY A 108 -23.89 19.22 -4.63
C GLY A 108 -24.06 19.68 -6.08
N GLN A 109 -23.16 19.27 -6.97
CA GLN A 109 -23.12 19.62 -8.40
C GLN A 109 -23.76 18.54 -9.29
N ILE A 110 -24.33 17.50 -8.68
CA ILE A 110 -25.03 16.46 -9.41
C ILE A 110 -26.28 17.03 -10.07
N ASP A 111 -26.58 16.54 -11.28
CA ASP A 111 -27.81 16.91 -11.95
C ASP A 111 -29.03 16.53 -11.08
N PRO A 112 -30.00 17.45 -10.87
CA PRO A 112 -31.18 17.20 -10.03
C PRO A 112 -31.96 15.93 -10.38
N TYR A 113 -31.99 15.51 -11.66
CA TYR A 113 -32.66 14.28 -12.09
C TYR A 113 -31.92 13.01 -11.69
N LEU A 114 -30.66 13.13 -11.26
CA LEU A 114 -29.80 12.05 -10.79
C LEU A 114 -29.60 12.09 -9.26
N SER A 115 -30.34 12.93 -8.55
CA SER A 115 -30.20 13.12 -7.09
C SER A 115 -30.44 11.86 -6.25
N LEU A 116 -31.14 10.86 -6.79
CA LEU A 116 -31.40 9.56 -6.15
C LEU A 116 -30.40 8.47 -6.56
N LEU A 117 -29.43 8.78 -7.44
CA LEU A 117 -28.52 7.79 -7.99
C LEU A 117 -27.44 7.40 -6.99
N LEU A 118 -27.38 6.12 -6.67
CA LEU A 118 -26.26 5.47 -5.99
C LEU A 118 -25.40 4.72 -7.01
N ILE A 119 -24.09 4.74 -6.78
CA ILE A 119 -23.14 4.08 -7.66
C ILE A 119 -22.41 3.00 -6.87
N LEU A 120 -22.52 1.77 -7.35
CA LEU A 120 -21.95 0.59 -6.69
C LEU A 120 -21.05 -0.18 -7.67
N PRO A 121 -19.86 -0.64 -7.25
CA PRO A 121 -19.09 -1.55 -8.08
C PRO A 121 -19.78 -2.92 -8.17
N GLY A 122 -19.62 -3.61 -9.29
CA GLY A 122 -20.13 -4.97 -9.45
C GLY A 122 -19.55 -5.92 -8.41
N CYS A 123 -20.38 -6.40 -7.48
CA CYS A 123 -19.96 -7.19 -6.32
C CYS A 123 -19.06 -8.40 -6.68
N PRO A 124 -19.37 -9.22 -7.71
CA PRO A 124 -18.48 -10.31 -8.10
C PRO A 124 -17.09 -9.83 -8.55
N HIS A 125 -16.99 -8.66 -9.19
CA HIS A 125 -15.71 -8.10 -9.62
C HIS A 125 -14.87 -7.63 -8.41
N VAL A 126 -15.52 -7.05 -7.40
CA VAL A 126 -14.87 -6.67 -6.14
C VAL A 126 -14.29 -7.91 -5.46
N GLY A 127 -15.11 -8.94 -5.25
CA GLY A 127 -14.67 -10.18 -4.60
C GLY A 127 -13.51 -10.86 -5.35
N LYS A 128 -13.61 -10.96 -6.68
CA LYS A 128 -12.52 -11.52 -7.52
C LYS A 128 -11.24 -10.69 -7.43
N SER A 129 -11.34 -9.37 -7.42
CA SER A 129 -10.19 -8.47 -7.29
C SER A 129 -9.52 -8.59 -5.92
N MET A 130 -10.31 -8.65 -4.85
CA MET A 130 -9.80 -8.85 -3.49
C MET A 130 -9.11 -10.21 -3.34
N LYS A 131 -9.74 -11.30 -3.82
CA LYS A 131 -9.14 -12.64 -3.83
C LYS A 131 -7.83 -12.66 -4.64
N ALA A 132 -7.81 -12.05 -5.82
CA ALA A 132 -6.61 -11.98 -6.65
C ALA A 132 -5.48 -11.21 -5.94
N SER A 133 -5.80 -10.08 -5.30
CA SER A 133 -4.86 -9.31 -4.49
C SER A 133 -4.33 -10.14 -3.31
N PHE A 134 -5.22 -10.78 -2.54
CA PHE A 134 -4.85 -11.61 -1.40
C PHE A 134 -4.04 -12.86 -1.79
N SER A 135 -4.22 -13.36 -3.01
CA SER A 135 -3.38 -14.44 -3.53
C SER A 135 -2.02 -13.96 -4.00
N ASN A 136 -1.91 -12.71 -4.49
CA ASN A 136 -0.68 -12.18 -5.09
C ASN A 136 0.21 -11.48 -4.07
N TRP A 137 -0.33 -10.96 -2.97
CA TRP A 137 0.42 -10.16 -2.01
C TRP A 137 0.32 -10.74 -0.61
N TRP A 138 1.43 -10.73 0.13
CA TRP A 138 1.39 -10.99 1.56
C TRP A 138 0.93 -9.73 2.29
N LEU A 139 -0.23 -9.82 2.93
CA LEU A 139 -0.81 -8.73 3.70
C LEU A 139 -0.21 -8.73 5.11
N LYS A 140 0.08 -7.55 5.65
CA LYS A 140 0.46 -7.38 7.06
C LYS A 140 -0.81 -7.32 7.90
N CYS A 141 -0.93 -8.21 8.88
CA CYS A 141 -2.08 -8.32 9.79
C CYS A 141 -1.54 -8.25 11.22
N GLY A 142 -1.44 -7.04 11.79
CA GLY A 142 -0.71 -6.85 13.05
C GLY A 142 0.77 -7.23 12.91
N ASP A 143 1.23 -8.15 13.76
CA ASP A 143 2.58 -8.70 13.72
C ASP A 143 2.72 -9.93 12.81
N GLU A 144 1.62 -10.37 12.21
CA GLU A 144 1.56 -11.53 11.34
C GLU A 144 1.47 -11.15 9.86
N ARG A 145 1.61 -12.16 9.01
CA ARG A 145 1.38 -12.05 7.57
C ARG A 145 0.37 -13.07 7.08
N SER A 146 -0.50 -12.62 6.19
CA SER A 146 -1.53 -13.46 5.60
C SER A 146 -1.44 -13.49 4.07
N ASN A 147 -1.61 -14.68 3.49
CA ASN A 147 -1.75 -14.88 2.05
C ASN A 147 -2.58 -16.13 1.77
N LEU A 148 -3.28 -16.17 0.64
CA LEU A 148 -4.05 -17.33 0.22
C LEU A 148 -3.22 -18.63 0.12
N SER A 149 -1.90 -18.55 -0.06
CA SER A 149 -0.98 -19.70 -0.08
C SER A 149 -0.91 -20.45 1.26
N GLN A 150 -1.26 -19.81 2.38
CA GLN A 150 -1.35 -20.49 3.68
C GLN A 150 -2.46 -21.54 3.68
N LEU A 151 -3.61 -21.27 3.05
CA LEU A 151 -4.67 -22.28 2.87
C LEU A 151 -4.19 -23.47 2.05
N ARG A 152 -3.34 -23.22 1.04
CA ARG A 152 -2.72 -24.29 0.27
C ARG A 152 -1.77 -25.14 1.12
N THR A 153 -1.12 -24.54 2.11
CA THR A 153 -0.24 -25.23 3.07
C THR A 153 -1.05 -26.11 4.01
N LEU A 154 -2.11 -25.57 4.58
CA LEU A 154 -3.07 -26.33 5.40
C LEU A 154 -3.73 -27.47 4.62
N ARG A 155 -3.97 -27.31 3.32
CA ARG A 155 -4.57 -28.36 2.49
C ARG A 155 -3.60 -29.46 2.06
N ASN A 156 -2.32 -29.13 1.88
CA ASN A 156 -1.37 -30.00 1.18
C ASN A 156 -0.12 -30.39 1.98
N ARG A 157 0.26 -29.65 3.02
CA ARG A 157 1.54 -29.80 3.73
C ARG A 157 1.45 -29.89 5.26
N SER A 158 0.31 -29.60 5.88
CA SER A 158 0.07 -29.79 7.32
C SER A 158 0.02 -31.27 7.74
N ASP A 159 -0.33 -31.57 8.99
CA ASP A 159 -0.59 -32.93 9.46
C ASP A 159 -1.79 -33.57 8.72
N ASN A 160 -1.95 -34.89 8.85
CA ASN A 160 -2.95 -35.63 8.10
C ASN A 160 -4.40 -35.22 8.45
N ILE A 161 -4.67 -34.88 9.70
CA ILE A 161 -6.01 -34.49 10.16
C ILE A 161 -6.38 -33.16 9.51
N THR A 162 -5.51 -32.16 9.63
CA THR A 162 -5.69 -30.83 9.01
C THR A 162 -5.81 -30.93 7.49
N LYS A 163 -4.94 -31.72 6.83
CA LYS A 163 -5.01 -31.93 5.38
C LYS A 163 -6.38 -32.47 4.95
N GLU A 164 -6.90 -33.48 5.64
CA GLU A 164 -8.19 -34.08 5.30
C GLU A 164 -9.34 -33.10 5.49
N ALA A 165 -9.36 -32.37 6.62
CA ALA A 165 -10.35 -31.33 6.90
C ALA A 165 -10.34 -30.24 5.80
N PHE A 166 -9.18 -29.66 5.51
CA PHE A 166 -9.06 -28.59 4.51
C PHE A 166 -9.29 -29.07 3.07
N ARG A 167 -9.06 -30.35 2.75
CA ARG A 167 -9.45 -30.92 1.44
C ARG A 167 -10.97 -31.08 1.30
N LYS A 168 -11.68 -31.36 2.39
CA LYS A 168 -13.16 -31.39 2.39
C LYS A 168 -13.75 -29.99 2.29
N LEU A 169 -13.18 -29.03 3.03
CA LEU A 169 -13.61 -27.62 3.02
C LEU A 169 -13.23 -26.89 1.74
N ILE A 170 -12.09 -27.24 1.13
CA ILE A 170 -11.59 -26.68 -0.13
C ILE A 170 -11.35 -27.84 -1.12
N PRO A 171 -12.39 -28.36 -1.78
CA PRO A 171 -12.30 -29.55 -2.63
C PRO A 171 -11.30 -29.36 -3.78
N LYS A 172 -11.35 -28.21 -4.44
CA LYS A 172 -10.51 -27.89 -5.59
C LYS A 172 -9.28 -27.09 -5.16
N ASN A 173 -8.09 -27.61 -5.46
CA ASN A 173 -6.83 -26.90 -5.21
C ASN A 173 -6.74 -25.57 -5.99
N ASP A 174 -7.49 -25.44 -7.09
CA ASP A 174 -7.53 -24.23 -7.89
C ASP A 174 -8.26 -23.07 -7.19
N HIS A 175 -9.10 -23.33 -6.17
CA HIS A 175 -9.72 -22.26 -5.38
C HIS A 175 -8.68 -21.43 -4.60
N VAL A 176 -7.64 -22.09 -4.08
CA VAL A 176 -6.51 -21.45 -3.37
C VAL A 176 -5.37 -21.08 -4.32
N LYS A 177 -5.60 -21.14 -5.63
CA LYS A 177 -4.71 -20.61 -6.66
C LYS A 177 -5.37 -19.44 -7.36
N ASN A 178 -4.55 -18.50 -7.84
CA ASN A 178 -5.00 -17.42 -8.71
C ASN A 178 -4.94 -17.82 -10.20
N ARG A 179 -5.48 -19.00 -10.56
CA ARG A 179 -5.44 -19.54 -11.93
C ARG A 179 -6.63 -19.07 -12.76
N ASP A 180 -7.83 -19.40 -12.33
CA ASP A 180 -9.06 -18.86 -12.91
C ASP A 180 -9.44 -17.58 -12.15
N ARG A 181 -9.27 -16.44 -12.82
CA ARG A 181 -9.55 -15.11 -12.27
C ARG A 181 -10.97 -14.65 -12.58
N GLN A 182 -11.73 -15.42 -13.38
CA GLN A 182 -13.07 -15.04 -13.81
C GLN A 182 -14.16 -15.76 -13.03
N ASP A 183 -13.86 -16.94 -12.48
CA ASP A 183 -14.76 -17.71 -11.63
C ASP A 183 -15.07 -17.01 -10.29
N PRO A 184 -16.33 -16.57 -10.06
CA PRO A 184 -16.73 -15.99 -8.78
C PRO A 184 -17.01 -17.06 -7.71
N SER A 185 -17.23 -18.33 -8.09
CA SER A 185 -17.58 -19.39 -7.13
C SER A 185 -16.45 -19.64 -6.14
N THR A 186 -15.20 -19.48 -6.57
CA THR A 186 -14.05 -19.54 -5.69
C THR A 186 -14.12 -18.54 -4.52
N VAL A 187 -14.65 -17.33 -4.74
CA VAL A 187 -14.81 -16.33 -3.66
C VAL A 187 -15.83 -16.84 -2.64
N LEU A 188 -16.96 -17.36 -3.11
CA LEU A 188 -18.02 -17.91 -2.27
C LEU A 188 -17.49 -19.07 -1.41
N GLU A 189 -16.75 -20.00 -2.03
CA GLU A 189 -16.14 -21.15 -1.37
C GLU A 189 -15.16 -20.73 -0.26
N LEU A 190 -14.31 -19.74 -0.53
CA LEU A 190 -13.33 -19.22 0.45
C LEU A 190 -13.98 -18.40 1.58
N SER A 191 -15.20 -17.92 1.37
CA SER A 191 -15.98 -17.17 2.36
C SER A 191 -16.99 -18.01 3.15
N LYS A 192 -17.01 -19.34 2.95
CA LYS A 192 -17.95 -20.21 3.67
C LYS A 192 -17.68 -20.16 5.18
N GLN A 193 -18.74 -19.97 5.94
CA GLN A 193 -18.70 -19.91 7.41
C GLN A 193 -17.95 -21.09 8.04
N ARG A 194 -18.18 -22.32 7.55
CA ARG A 194 -17.47 -23.52 8.03
C ARG A 194 -15.94 -23.45 7.87
N LEU A 195 -15.46 -22.84 6.78
CA LEU A 195 -14.03 -22.67 6.57
C LEU A 195 -13.47 -21.61 7.52
N ILE A 196 -14.20 -20.54 7.77
CA ILE A 196 -13.82 -19.48 8.72
C ILE A 196 -13.76 -20.04 10.14
N GLU A 197 -14.75 -20.85 10.53
CA GLU A 197 -14.79 -21.54 11.82
C GLU A 197 -13.60 -22.48 11.97
N GLU A 198 -13.30 -23.32 10.97
CA GLU A 198 -12.12 -24.20 11.01
C GLU A 198 -10.82 -23.38 11.13
N LEU A 199 -10.68 -22.31 10.36
CA LEU A 199 -9.51 -21.43 10.42
C LEU A 199 -9.34 -20.78 11.78
N SER A 200 -10.43 -20.44 12.48
CA SER A 200 -10.36 -19.85 13.83
C SER A 200 -9.80 -20.81 14.88
N GLN A 201 -9.83 -22.12 14.61
CA GLN A 201 -9.24 -23.15 15.48
C GLN A 201 -7.77 -23.43 15.15
N ILE A 202 -7.28 -22.95 14.00
CA ILE A 202 -5.87 -23.05 13.63
C ILE A 202 -5.11 -21.92 14.32
N GLY A 203 -4.04 -22.29 15.06
CA GLY A 203 -3.07 -21.32 15.56
C GLY A 203 -2.18 -20.79 14.44
N TYR A 204 -0.86 -20.94 14.59
CA TYR A 204 0.09 -20.44 13.61
C TYR A 204 0.24 -21.35 12.38
N VAL A 205 0.29 -20.73 11.20
CA VAL A 205 0.60 -21.42 9.93
C VAL A 205 2.01 -21.06 9.48
N CYS A 206 2.93 -22.01 9.60
CA CYS A 206 4.27 -21.85 9.04
C CYS A 206 4.24 -22.04 7.51
N HIS A 207 4.67 -21.02 6.76
CA HIS A 207 4.74 -21.06 5.30
C HIS A 207 6.10 -20.59 4.79
N THR A 208 6.74 -21.40 3.98
CA THR A 208 8.02 -21.06 3.33
C THR A 208 7.78 -20.14 2.13
N ILE A 209 8.27 -18.89 2.20
CA ILE A 209 8.18 -17.92 1.10
C ILE A 209 9.40 -17.95 0.15
N ILE A 210 10.57 -18.36 0.66
CA ILE A 210 11.82 -18.47 -0.10
C ILE A 210 12.59 -19.72 0.38
N PRO A 211 12.93 -20.67 -0.52
CA PRO A 211 12.40 -20.79 -1.87
C PRO A 211 10.90 -21.09 -1.84
N GLU A 212 10.15 -20.65 -2.85
CA GLU A 212 8.74 -21.00 -2.93
C GLU A 212 8.63 -22.48 -3.36
N LEU A 213 7.73 -23.26 -2.74
CA LEU A 213 7.68 -24.72 -2.83
C LEU A 213 6.79 -25.30 -3.95
N ASP A 214 6.13 -24.45 -4.71
CA ASP A 214 5.01 -24.71 -5.60
C ASP A 214 5.10 -23.99 -6.97
N LYS A 215 5.74 -22.83 -7.03
CA LYS A 215 5.87 -21.96 -8.20
C LYS A 215 7.30 -21.42 -8.28
N PHE A 216 8.17 -22.19 -8.90
CA PHE A 216 9.56 -21.81 -9.13
C PHE A 216 9.66 -20.77 -10.27
N THR A 217 10.28 -19.64 -9.99
CA THR A 217 10.75 -18.62 -10.94
C THR A 217 12.28 -18.71 -11.04
N GLN A 218 12.97 -17.76 -11.68
CA GLN A 218 14.43 -17.72 -11.64
C GLN A 218 14.96 -17.18 -10.32
N GLU A 219 14.12 -16.46 -9.57
CA GLU A 219 14.45 -15.64 -8.42
C GLU A 219 14.20 -16.36 -7.09
N ASN A 220 13.48 -17.47 -7.08
CA ASN A 220 13.05 -18.16 -5.86
C ASN A 220 13.36 -19.68 -5.85
N ARG A 221 14.30 -20.15 -6.69
CA ARG A 221 14.62 -21.58 -6.81
C ARG A 221 15.29 -22.11 -5.55
N MET A 222 15.08 -23.40 -5.27
CA MET A 222 15.80 -24.09 -4.21
C MET A 222 17.31 -23.99 -4.41
N GLY A 223 18.05 -23.77 -3.32
CA GLY A 223 19.50 -23.64 -3.33
C GLY A 223 20.03 -22.25 -3.70
N MET A 224 19.17 -21.31 -4.12
CA MET A 224 19.61 -19.92 -4.37
C MET A 224 19.98 -19.18 -3.09
N ILE A 225 19.25 -19.46 -2.00
CA ILE A 225 19.46 -18.87 -0.69
C ILE A 225 19.54 -20.02 0.29
N THR A 226 20.72 -20.25 0.84
CA THR A 226 21.04 -21.49 1.53
C THR A 226 20.87 -21.40 3.05
N SER A 227 20.95 -20.19 3.64
CA SER A 227 20.85 -20.02 5.10
C SER A 227 20.37 -18.62 5.49
N PRO A 228 19.07 -18.30 5.43
CA PRO A 228 18.55 -17.05 6.00
C PRO A 228 18.67 -17.08 7.53
N ILE A 229 19.26 -16.03 8.12
CA ILE A 229 19.57 -15.99 9.56
C ILE A 229 18.87 -14.86 10.32
N SER A 230 18.42 -13.81 9.63
CA SER A 230 17.70 -12.70 10.25
C SER A 230 16.81 -12.00 9.23
N ILE A 231 15.71 -11.40 9.68
CA ILE A 231 14.68 -10.78 8.85
C ILE A 231 14.19 -9.48 9.49
N ALA A 232 13.97 -8.46 8.67
CA ALA A 232 13.33 -7.22 9.06
C ALA A 232 12.19 -6.87 8.10
N VAL A 233 11.15 -6.22 8.63
CA VAL A 233 10.06 -5.66 7.82
C VAL A 233 10.54 -4.33 7.23
N ALA A 234 10.53 -4.22 5.90
CA ALA A 234 10.94 -3.00 5.21
C ALA A 234 9.74 -2.10 4.86
N ASN A 235 9.93 -1.21 3.89
CA ASN A 235 8.84 -0.44 3.29
C ASN A 235 7.76 -1.33 2.63
N TYR A 236 6.59 -0.75 2.36
CA TYR A 236 5.37 -1.45 1.94
C TYR A 236 5.59 -2.59 0.92
N GLY A 237 5.29 -3.82 1.33
CA GLY A 237 5.41 -5.01 0.49
C GLY A 237 6.84 -5.54 0.32
N TRP A 238 7.79 -5.15 1.17
CA TRP A 238 9.17 -5.63 1.14
C TRP A 238 9.64 -6.17 2.48
N ILE A 239 10.58 -7.10 2.43
CA ILE A 239 11.36 -7.56 3.58
C ILE A 239 12.84 -7.39 3.28
N LEU A 240 13.61 -7.22 4.35
CA LEU A 240 15.03 -7.44 4.34
C LEU A 240 15.34 -8.75 5.02
N PHE A 241 16.36 -9.46 4.55
CA PHE A 241 16.87 -10.60 5.29
C PHE A 241 18.36 -10.77 5.02
N LEU A 242 19.04 -11.34 6.01
CA LEU A 242 20.44 -11.74 5.90
C LEU A 242 20.49 -13.22 5.54
N ALA A 243 21.31 -13.57 4.55
CA ALA A 243 21.66 -14.95 4.27
C ALA A 243 23.14 -15.18 4.53
N PHE A 244 23.46 -16.17 5.34
CA PHE A 244 24.81 -16.56 5.72
C PHE A 244 25.42 -17.53 4.70
N ASP A 245 26.66 -17.26 4.33
CA ASP A 245 27.50 -18.15 3.53
C ASP A 245 28.65 -18.68 4.38
N ALA A 246 28.54 -19.96 4.75
CA ALA A 246 29.53 -20.65 5.57
C ALA A 246 30.91 -20.74 4.89
N LYS A 247 30.99 -20.71 3.55
CA LYS A 247 32.29 -20.82 2.85
C LYS A 247 33.11 -19.54 2.98
N SER A 248 32.45 -18.39 2.86
CA SER A 248 33.11 -17.09 3.02
C SER A 248 33.11 -16.59 4.46
N ASN A 249 32.37 -17.25 5.36
CA ASN A 249 32.08 -16.76 6.70
C ASN A 249 31.55 -15.31 6.69
N THR A 250 30.66 -15.02 5.74
CA THR A 250 30.02 -13.71 5.61
C THR A 250 28.53 -13.86 5.39
N SER A 251 27.80 -12.76 5.56
CA SER A 251 26.39 -12.68 5.19
C SER A 251 26.16 -11.66 4.07
N THR A 252 25.06 -11.86 3.36
CA THR A 252 24.56 -10.95 2.34
C THR A 252 23.20 -10.43 2.76
N LEU A 253 23.05 -9.10 2.73
CA LEU A 253 21.77 -8.42 2.89
C LEU A 253 21.00 -8.44 1.58
N TYR A 254 19.80 -9.01 1.64
CA TYR A 254 18.86 -9.06 0.54
C TYR A 254 17.61 -8.23 0.85
N LYS A 255 16.99 -7.74 -0.22
CA LYS A 255 15.67 -7.12 -0.22
C LYS A 255 14.74 -7.90 -1.15
N ALA A 256 13.65 -8.43 -0.61
CA ALA A 256 12.68 -9.22 -1.37
C ALA A 256 11.29 -8.61 -1.36
N ARG A 257 10.62 -8.61 -2.52
CA ARG A 257 9.24 -8.13 -2.66
C ARG A 257 8.27 -9.24 -2.30
N LEU A 258 7.40 -8.96 -1.34
CA LEU A 258 6.37 -9.85 -0.80
C LEU A 258 5.17 -10.07 -1.77
N HIS A 259 5.47 -10.30 -3.04
CA HIS A 259 4.55 -10.92 -3.97
C HIS A 259 4.52 -12.45 -3.72
N ASN A 260 3.50 -13.16 -4.24
CA ASN A 260 3.38 -14.61 -4.16
C ASN A 260 3.27 -15.24 -5.56
N PRO A 261 4.30 -15.95 -6.05
CA PRO A 261 5.59 -16.15 -5.39
C PRO A 261 6.38 -14.83 -5.31
N ILE A 262 7.41 -14.80 -4.45
CA ILE A 262 8.39 -13.72 -4.44
C ILE A 262 8.94 -13.59 -5.86
N ASP A 263 8.81 -12.38 -6.44
CA ASP A 263 9.10 -12.14 -7.85
C ASP A 263 10.27 -11.18 -8.07
N LYS A 264 10.84 -10.64 -6.98
CA LYS A 264 12.02 -9.79 -7.02
C LYS A 264 12.84 -9.93 -5.75
N ILE A 265 14.10 -10.31 -5.92
CA ILE A 265 15.12 -10.35 -4.86
C ILE A 265 16.32 -9.53 -5.33
N ILE A 266 16.78 -8.61 -4.49
CA ILE A 266 17.90 -7.70 -4.77
C ILE A 266 18.95 -7.91 -3.68
N SER A 267 20.21 -8.14 -4.06
CA SER A 267 21.34 -8.09 -3.12
C SER A 267 21.71 -6.63 -2.89
N LEU A 268 21.52 -6.13 -1.66
CA LEU A 268 21.87 -4.75 -1.29
C LEU A 268 23.34 -4.63 -0.91
N LYS A 269 23.84 -5.57 -0.10
CA LYS A 269 25.23 -5.58 0.34
C LYS A 269 25.71 -7.01 0.59
N LYS A 270 26.89 -7.34 0.08
CA LYS A 270 27.55 -8.65 0.28
C LYS A 270 28.71 -8.49 1.25
N GLY A 271 29.11 -9.59 1.90
CA GLY A 271 30.32 -9.63 2.72
C GLY A 271 30.20 -8.88 4.05
N THR A 272 28.98 -8.70 4.60
CA THR A 272 28.79 -7.81 5.76
C THR A 272 29.27 -8.42 7.07
N ARG A 273 29.26 -9.75 7.19
CA ARG A 273 29.41 -10.52 8.45
C ARG A 273 28.34 -10.20 9.50
N ALA A 274 27.24 -9.57 9.09
CA ALA A 274 26.13 -9.25 9.98
C ALA A 274 25.36 -10.51 10.37
N LYS A 275 24.89 -10.57 11.62
CA LYS A 275 23.98 -11.61 12.09
C LYS A 275 22.56 -11.10 12.23
N GLU A 276 22.39 -9.82 12.54
CA GLU A 276 21.08 -9.20 12.75
C GLU A 276 20.85 -8.07 11.76
N VAL A 277 19.61 -7.93 11.31
CA VAL A 277 19.16 -6.80 10.50
C VAL A 277 17.93 -6.17 11.13
N HIS A 278 17.97 -4.85 11.26
CA HIS A 278 16.83 -4.01 11.60
C HIS A 278 16.58 -3.01 10.48
N TYR A 279 15.37 -2.46 10.42
CA TYR A 279 14.99 -1.49 9.40
C TYR A 279 14.25 -0.32 10.03
N SER A 280 14.66 0.89 9.68
CA SER A 280 13.92 2.10 10.01
C SER A 280 14.14 3.19 8.97
N HIS A 281 13.07 3.90 8.60
CA HIS A 281 13.06 5.06 7.68
C HIS A 281 13.97 4.95 6.44
N GLY A 282 14.01 3.78 5.79
CA GLY A 282 14.81 3.60 4.57
C GLY A 282 16.27 3.20 4.80
N ILE A 283 16.64 2.90 6.04
CA ILE A 283 17.98 2.43 6.44
C ILE A 283 17.86 1.00 6.96
N ALA A 284 18.79 0.14 6.54
CA ALA A 284 19.03 -1.17 7.15
C ALA A 284 20.19 -1.05 8.13
N PHE A 285 19.92 -1.26 9.41
CA PHE A 285 20.94 -1.36 10.43
C PHE A 285 21.38 -2.82 10.54
N LEU A 286 22.70 -3.06 10.56
CA LEU A 286 23.28 -4.38 10.69
C LEU A 286 24.19 -4.46 11.91
N ALA A 287 24.00 -5.50 12.73
CA ALA A 287 24.93 -5.86 13.81
C ALA A 287 25.78 -7.06 13.38
N CYS A 288 27.08 -6.95 13.57
CA CYS A 288 28.07 -8.00 13.37
C CYS A 288 28.41 -8.61 14.73
N GLU A 289 28.72 -9.91 14.79
CA GLU A 289 29.21 -10.52 16.04
C GLU A 289 30.56 -9.91 16.42
N SER A 290 30.61 -9.29 17.61
CA SER A 290 31.76 -8.55 18.13
C SER A 290 32.39 -7.63 17.08
N GLY A 291 31.54 -6.89 16.36
CA GLY A 291 31.93 -6.12 15.18
C GLY A 291 31.32 -4.72 15.15
N PRO A 292 31.69 -3.89 14.15
CA PRO A 292 31.10 -2.57 13.97
C PRO A 292 29.62 -2.68 13.59
N LEU A 293 28.82 -1.72 14.06
CA LEU A 293 27.48 -1.49 13.52
C LEU A 293 27.59 -0.86 12.13
N LYS A 294 26.67 -1.28 11.25
CA LYS A 294 26.63 -0.80 9.87
C LYS A 294 25.25 -0.27 9.52
N ALA A 295 25.20 0.77 8.70
CA ALA A 295 24.01 1.34 8.13
C ALA A 295 24.07 1.25 6.60
N VAL A 296 23.12 0.53 6.00
CA VAL A 296 23.00 0.37 4.54
C VAL A 296 21.75 1.07 4.06
N GLU A 297 21.90 1.95 3.07
CA GLU A 297 20.79 2.66 2.47
C GLU A 297 19.88 1.72 1.66
N VAL A 298 18.59 1.66 2.02
CA VAL A 298 17.56 0.83 1.36
C VAL A 298 16.68 1.66 0.45
N LEU A 299 16.45 2.92 0.82
CA LEU A 299 15.75 3.93 0.02
C LEU A 299 16.71 5.09 -0.28
N PRO A 300 16.74 5.63 -1.51
CA PRO A 300 17.62 6.73 -1.86
C PRO A 300 17.50 7.93 -0.92
N ASN A 301 18.62 8.51 -0.51
CA ASN A 301 18.71 9.69 0.37
C ASN A 301 18.30 9.45 1.83
N SER A 302 18.37 8.20 2.31
CA SER A 302 18.10 7.92 3.74
C SER A 302 19.34 8.17 4.61
N ILE A 303 20.54 8.11 4.02
CA ILE A 303 21.81 8.46 4.66
C ILE A 303 22.56 9.47 3.77
N ALA A 304 22.87 9.08 2.54
CA ALA A 304 23.70 9.88 1.64
C ALA A 304 22.81 10.74 0.73
N LEU A 305 22.88 12.06 0.88
CA LEU A 305 22.00 13.00 0.18
C LEU A 305 22.41 13.18 -1.28
N THR A 306 21.43 13.05 -2.17
CA THR A 306 21.53 13.40 -3.58
C THR A 306 20.64 14.61 -3.90
N LEU A 307 21.24 15.66 -4.44
CA LEU A 307 20.53 16.91 -4.77
C LEU A 307 19.88 16.90 -6.16
N LYS A 308 20.02 15.81 -6.91
CA LYS A 308 19.49 15.68 -8.28
C LYS A 308 17.96 15.65 -8.26
N GLY A 309 17.34 16.57 -9.00
CA GLY A 309 15.87 16.62 -9.17
C GLY A 309 15.09 17.22 -7.99
N LYS A 310 15.78 17.77 -6.97
CA LYS A 310 15.14 18.41 -5.81
C LYS A 310 14.58 19.79 -6.17
N ARG A 311 13.38 20.09 -5.68
CA ARG A 311 12.74 21.42 -5.82
C ARG A 311 13.28 22.39 -4.76
N LYS A 312 13.02 23.70 -4.95
CA LYS A 312 13.49 24.74 -4.03
C LYS A 312 13.09 24.47 -2.57
N ALA A 313 11.85 24.09 -2.31
CA ALA A 313 11.36 23.80 -0.96
C ALA A 313 12.16 22.66 -0.31
N GLU A 314 12.38 21.55 -1.03
CA GLU A 314 13.16 20.41 -0.55
C GLU A 314 14.63 20.80 -0.27
N LEU A 315 15.22 21.67 -1.10
CA LEU A 315 16.58 22.15 -0.88
C LEU A 315 16.70 23.08 0.33
N VAL A 316 15.66 23.86 0.62
CA VAL A 316 15.59 24.69 1.84
C VAL A 316 15.54 23.80 3.06
N GLU A 317 14.66 22.80 3.08
CA GLU A 317 14.56 21.82 4.18
C GLU A 317 15.89 21.11 4.44
N ILE A 318 16.55 20.63 3.37
CA ILE A 318 17.87 19.99 3.49
C ILE A 318 18.91 20.96 4.04
N ALA A 319 18.96 22.20 3.54
CA ALA A 319 19.92 23.19 4.01
C ALA A 319 19.71 23.51 5.50
N ASP A 320 18.46 23.66 5.93
CA ASP A 320 18.13 23.93 7.33
C ASP A 320 18.50 22.74 8.24
N GLN A 321 18.25 21.50 7.80
CA GLN A 321 18.67 20.27 8.50
C GLN A 321 20.19 20.18 8.66
N LEU A 322 20.95 20.51 7.61
CA LEU A 322 22.42 20.53 7.62
C LEU A 322 23.00 21.79 8.28
N LYS A 323 22.16 22.70 8.77
CA LYS A 323 22.55 24.00 9.35
C LYS A 323 23.40 24.85 8.38
N VAL A 324 23.09 24.77 7.08
CA VAL A 324 23.70 25.57 6.01
C VAL A 324 22.71 26.66 5.57
N SER A 325 23.20 27.82 5.14
CA SER A 325 22.32 28.93 4.70
C SER A 325 21.39 28.52 3.55
N SER A 326 20.08 28.62 3.77
CA SER A 326 18.99 28.33 2.81
C SER A 326 18.55 29.54 1.98
N VAL A 327 19.24 30.69 2.10
CA VAL A 327 18.86 31.95 1.43
C VAL A 327 19.35 32.01 -0.02
N GLY A 328 18.46 32.35 -0.95
CA GLY A 328 18.82 32.74 -2.32
C GLY A 328 18.13 31.93 -3.42
N THR A 329 18.81 31.83 -4.57
CA THR A 329 18.35 31.04 -5.73
C THR A 329 18.59 29.54 -5.50
N VAL A 330 17.85 28.70 -6.23
CA VAL A 330 18.02 27.23 -6.20
C VAL A 330 19.48 26.81 -6.40
N GLN A 331 20.17 27.44 -7.34
CA GLN A 331 21.57 27.15 -7.65
C GLN A 331 22.50 27.52 -6.48
N ALA A 332 22.29 28.68 -5.85
CA ALA A 332 23.10 29.11 -4.72
C ALA A 332 22.96 28.17 -3.51
N ILE A 333 21.73 27.77 -3.17
CA ILE A 333 21.47 26.82 -2.08
C ILE A 333 22.15 25.47 -2.38
N LYS A 334 21.95 24.96 -3.59
CA LYS A 334 22.53 23.68 -4.03
C LYS A 334 24.05 23.69 -3.93
N SER A 335 24.72 24.73 -4.43
CA SER A 335 26.19 24.83 -4.37
C SER A 335 26.72 24.86 -2.93
N ARG A 336 26.02 25.51 -1.99
CA ARG A 336 26.44 25.50 -0.58
C ARG A 336 26.32 24.12 0.05
N ILE A 337 25.23 23.40 -0.24
CA ILE A 337 25.06 22.02 0.23
C ILE A 337 26.16 21.13 -0.38
N GLU A 338 26.45 21.25 -1.69
CA GLU A 338 27.52 20.47 -2.33
C GLU A 338 28.90 20.72 -1.71
N VAL A 339 29.22 21.99 -1.37
CA VAL A 339 30.47 22.33 -0.67
C VAL A 339 30.50 21.71 0.72
N TYR A 340 29.39 21.77 1.47
CA TYR A 340 29.27 21.15 2.78
C TYR A 340 29.49 19.63 2.70
N LEU A 341 28.81 18.94 1.78
CA LEU A 341 28.92 17.49 1.61
C LEU A 341 30.36 17.07 1.28
N LYS A 342 31.01 17.77 0.33
CA LYS A 342 32.42 17.49 -0.03
C LYS A 342 33.38 17.69 1.15
N ARG A 343 33.22 18.78 1.89
CA ARG A 343 34.05 19.04 3.07
C ARG A 343 33.86 17.97 4.14
N THR A 344 32.65 17.45 4.25
CA THR A 344 32.27 16.46 5.24
C THR A 344 32.79 15.08 4.86
N GLU A 345 32.67 14.70 3.59
CA GLU A 345 33.29 13.48 3.03
C GLU A 345 34.80 13.43 3.29
N GLN A 346 35.49 14.57 3.11
CA GLN A 346 36.92 14.70 3.40
C GLN A 346 37.28 14.49 4.88
N LYS A 347 36.38 14.78 5.82
CA LYS A 347 36.64 14.52 7.25
C LYS A 347 36.78 13.03 7.53
N TYR A 348 36.10 12.19 6.75
CA TYR A 348 36.08 10.74 6.94
C TYR A 348 37.24 10.02 6.27
N GLU A 349 38.07 10.72 5.52
CA GLU A 349 39.30 10.16 4.97
C GLU A 349 40.25 9.76 6.12
N GLY A 350 40.28 8.45 6.42
CA GLY A 350 41.14 7.87 7.45
C GLY A 350 40.45 7.41 8.75
N LEU A 351 39.18 7.77 8.99
CA LEU A 351 38.43 7.39 10.21
C LEU A 351 37.77 6.01 10.12
N SER A 352 37.29 5.61 8.95
CA SER A 352 36.74 4.27 8.75
C SER A 352 37.01 3.75 7.33
N SER A 353 37.38 2.47 7.26
CA SER A 353 37.65 1.78 6.01
C SER A 353 36.39 1.50 5.18
N ASN A 354 35.21 1.35 5.80
CA ASN A 354 33.96 1.09 5.09
C ASN A 354 33.00 2.26 5.19
N ILE A 355 32.34 2.57 4.07
CA ILE A 355 31.35 3.65 4.00
C ILE A 355 30.08 3.35 4.79
N GLU A 356 29.80 2.07 5.06
CA GLU A 356 28.61 1.63 5.79
C GLU A 356 28.78 1.64 7.31
N ASP A 357 30.00 1.78 7.83
CA ASP A 357 30.24 1.77 9.28
C ASP A 357 29.70 3.07 9.89
N ILE A 358 28.96 2.95 11.00
CA ILE A 358 28.52 4.13 11.78
C ILE A 358 29.76 4.82 12.37
N ILE A 359 29.84 6.14 12.24
CA ILE A 359 30.98 6.92 12.72
C ILE A 359 30.79 7.27 14.19
N PHE A 360 31.85 7.09 14.98
CA PHE A 360 31.92 7.50 16.38
C PHE A 360 33.00 8.59 16.50
N PRO A 361 32.64 9.88 16.44
CA PRO A 361 33.62 10.97 16.32
C PRO A 361 34.59 11.08 17.50
N GLU A 362 34.20 10.59 18.68
CA GLU A 362 35.01 10.64 19.90
C GLU A 362 36.00 9.46 20.02
N ASN A 363 35.92 8.47 19.12
CA ASN A 363 36.77 7.28 19.15
C ASN A 363 37.59 7.15 17.86
N ASP A 364 38.86 6.73 18.00
CA ASP A 364 39.74 6.45 16.84
C ASP A 364 39.24 5.26 15.99
N SER A 365 38.36 4.42 16.56
CA SER A 365 37.71 3.30 15.89
C SER A 365 36.33 3.05 16.47
N GLN A 366 35.41 2.53 15.65
CA GLN A 366 34.08 2.17 16.13
C GLN A 366 34.17 1.06 17.20
N PRO A 367 33.45 1.19 18.33
CA PRO A 367 33.34 0.11 19.31
C PRO A 367 32.79 -1.19 18.70
N LEU A 368 33.03 -2.30 19.39
CA LEU A 368 32.53 -3.60 18.96
C LEU A 368 31.21 -3.90 19.66
N PHE A 369 30.25 -4.41 18.92
CA PHE A 369 28.91 -4.71 19.39
C PHE A 369 28.56 -6.16 19.08
N GLU A 370 27.61 -6.72 19.83
CA GLU A 370 27.13 -8.10 19.62
C GLU A 370 25.74 -8.15 18.98
N SER A 371 24.85 -7.29 19.48
CA SER A 371 23.45 -7.24 19.10
C SER A 371 22.93 -5.81 19.21
N MET A 372 21.79 -5.55 18.58
CA MET A 372 21.13 -4.25 18.71
C MET A 372 19.62 -4.35 18.60
N VAL A 373 18.96 -3.28 19.03
CA VAL A 373 17.55 -3.02 18.75
C VAL A 373 17.42 -1.60 18.21
N CYS A 374 16.82 -1.49 17.03
CA CYS A 374 16.50 -0.20 16.42
C CYS A 374 15.11 0.26 16.84
N VAL A 375 15.04 1.44 17.48
CA VAL A 375 13.77 2.11 17.80
C VAL A 375 13.31 2.90 16.59
N ASP A 376 14.20 3.77 16.08
CA ASP A 376 14.01 4.52 14.85
C ASP A 376 15.36 4.78 14.15
N ASN A 377 15.39 5.71 13.19
CA ASN A 377 16.61 6.05 12.43
C ASN A 377 17.60 6.95 13.20
N THR A 378 17.23 7.39 14.40
CA THR A 378 18.00 8.27 15.28
C THR A 378 18.32 7.64 16.63
N LEU A 379 17.64 6.56 17.02
CA LEU A 379 17.81 5.91 18.31
C LEU A 379 18.00 4.40 18.16
N LEU A 380 19.15 3.91 18.64
CA LEU A 380 19.45 2.49 18.78
C LEU A 380 19.78 2.16 20.24
N TYR A 381 19.49 0.93 20.63
CA TYR A 381 20.08 0.28 21.79
C TYR A 381 21.03 -0.81 21.30
N ALA A 382 22.23 -0.93 21.86
CA ALA A 382 23.20 -1.93 21.45
C ALA A 382 23.92 -2.55 22.64
N ALA A 383 24.27 -3.82 22.53
CA ALA A 383 25.17 -4.50 23.46
C ALA A 383 26.60 -4.28 22.97
N LYS A 384 27.36 -3.49 23.74
CA LYS A 384 28.73 -3.08 23.46
C LYS A 384 29.69 -3.95 24.26
N ASN A 385 30.74 -4.45 23.61
CA ASN A 385 31.80 -5.19 24.28
C ASN A 385 32.87 -4.22 24.75
N SER A 386 33.11 -4.18 26.06
CA SER A 386 34.15 -3.36 26.66
C SER A 386 35.41 -4.19 26.93
N VAL A 387 36.55 -3.50 27.01
CA VAL A 387 37.85 -4.12 27.28
C VAL A 387 37.83 -4.67 28.71
N GLY A 388 37.94 -5.99 28.87
CA GLY A 388 38.02 -6.65 30.18
C GLY A 388 36.91 -7.66 30.50
N GLY A 389 36.06 -8.04 29.53
CA GLY A 389 34.97 -9.00 29.75
C GLY A 389 33.70 -8.39 30.36
N GLN A 390 33.65 -7.06 30.46
CA GLN A 390 32.44 -6.32 30.79
C GLN A 390 31.71 -5.95 29.49
N CYS A 391 30.40 -6.18 29.48
CA CYS A 391 29.49 -5.76 28.44
C CYS A 391 28.58 -4.66 28.95
N GLU A 392 28.21 -3.76 28.04
CA GLU A 392 27.36 -2.61 28.36
C GLU A 392 26.18 -2.55 27.42
N ILE A 393 24.98 -2.36 27.96
CA ILE A 393 23.84 -1.92 27.16
C ILE A 393 23.95 -0.40 27.03
N VAL A 394 24.15 0.07 25.81
CA VAL A 394 24.28 1.48 25.50
C VAL A 394 23.11 1.99 24.68
N GLN A 395 22.69 3.22 24.95
CA GLN A 395 21.83 4.00 24.09
C GLN A 395 22.69 4.82 23.13
N LEU A 396 22.41 4.71 21.83
CA LEU A 396 23.12 5.45 20.78
C LEU A 396 22.15 6.42 20.11
N ILE A 397 22.49 7.71 20.13
CA ILE A 397 21.80 8.75 19.36
C ILE A 397 22.56 8.96 18.05
N LEU A 398 21.86 8.75 16.94
CA LEU A 398 22.38 8.82 15.60
C LEU A 398 21.87 10.05 14.86
N GLN A 399 22.74 10.65 14.06
CA GLN A 399 22.39 11.74 13.17
C GLN A 399 23.03 11.52 11.80
N SER A 400 22.27 11.75 10.73
CA SER A 400 22.84 11.84 9.39
C SER A 400 23.34 13.26 9.15
N ASP A 401 24.57 13.36 8.67
CA ASP A 401 25.18 14.61 8.21
C ASP A 401 25.04 14.79 6.69
N GLY A 402 24.28 13.91 6.03
CA GLY A 402 24.07 13.89 4.60
C GLY A 402 25.11 13.13 3.78
N VAL A 403 26.16 12.60 4.42
CA VAL A 403 27.17 11.73 3.79
C VAL A 403 27.17 10.35 4.45
N ARG A 404 27.24 10.31 5.79
CA ARG A 404 27.23 9.10 6.62
C ARG A 404 26.24 9.24 7.78
N LEU A 405 26.27 8.24 8.66
CA LEU A 405 25.53 8.24 9.91
C LEU A 405 26.54 8.29 11.06
N GLU A 406 26.39 9.28 11.93
CA GLU A 406 27.26 9.50 13.08
C GLU A 406 26.51 9.19 14.37
N CYS A 407 27.19 8.59 15.35
CA CYS A 407 26.75 8.56 16.73
C CYS A 407 27.20 9.86 17.40
N ILE A 408 26.23 10.70 17.77
CA ILE A 408 26.49 12.02 18.37
C ILE A 408 26.46 11.99 19.90
N GLU A 409 25.74 11.01 20.47
CA GLU A 409 25.68 10.79 21.92
C GLU A 409 25.59 9.29 22.21
N GLU A 410 26.34 8.85 23.22
CA GLU A 410 26.33 7.48 23.74
C GLU A 410 26.08 7.52 25.25
N TYR A 411 25.12 6.74 25.74
CA TYR A 411 24.81 6.63 27.17
C TYR A 411 24.82 5.17 27.61
N ALA A 412 25.72 4.83 28.53
CA ALA A 412 25.69 3.53 29.20
C ALA A 412 24.45 3.45 30.12
N ILE A 413 23.64 2.41 29.93
CA ILE A 413 22.41 2.18 30.71
C ILE A 413 22.69 1.18 31.82
N VAL A 414 23.32 0.06 31.48
CA VAL A 414 23.64 -1.04 32.38
C VAL A 414 24.96 -1.66 31.94
N SER A 415 25.85 -1.93 32.90
CA SER A 415 27.05 -2.75 32.71
C SER A 415 26.85 -4.10 33.38
N TYR A 416 27.32 -5.18 32.74
CA TYR A 416 27.24 -6.55 33.22
C TYR A 416 28.51 -7.31 32.81
N ASP A 417 28.86 -8.38 33.51
CA ASP A 417 29.99 -9.23 33.14
C ASP A 417 29.52 -10.30 32.14
N GLU A 418 30.36 -10.69 31.17
CA GLU A 418 30.10 -11.87 30.32
C GLU A 418 30.12 -13.14 31.19
N ASP A 419 29.02 -13.89 31.20
CA ASP A 419 28.88 -15.18 31.91
C ASP A 419 29.76 -16.30 31.33
#